data_AF-A0AAI9J2S8-F1
#
_entry.id   AF-A0AAI9J2S8-F1
#
_cell.length_a   1.000
_cell.length_b   1.000
_cell.length_c   1.000
_cell.angle_alpha   90.00
_cell.angle_beta   90.00
_cell.angle_gamma   90.00
#
_symmetry.space_group_name_H-M   'P 1'
#
loop_
_entity.id
_entity.type
_entity.pdbx_description
1 polymer ?
#
loop_
_entity_poly.entity_id
_entity_poly.type
_entity_poly.pdbx_seq_one_letter_code
_entity_poly.pdbx_strand_id
1 'polypeptide(L)'
;MAYVGLGANPPEDVLYPVTAVDARGKALRSDEDYVLHFDKDQLPPANAFWSLILYDARQGLADNPIDRYALRSTDPLVYNADGSLDIYIQRDPPRKARQANWLPAPQQGDFMLNLRLYWPRDIALDGNWAPPAVRED
;
A
#
# COMPACT_ATOMS: atom_id res chain seq x y z
N MET A 1 10.93 -17.10 -14.44
CA MET A 1 10.66 -16.23 -13.28
C MET A 1 10.74 -17.08 -12.03
N ALA A 2 11.74 -16.88 -11.18
CA ALA A 2 11.91 -17.65 -9.96
C ALA A 2 11.10 -16.99 -8.83
N TYR A 3 10.02 -17.63 -8.39
CA TYR A 3 9.28 -17.26 -7.19
C TYR A 3 10.06 -17.74 -5.97
N VAL A 4 10.76 -16.84 -5.30
CA VAL A 4 11.42 -17.13 -4.02
C VAL A 4 10.41 -16.86 -2.91
N GLY A 5 9.97 -17.95 -2.27
CA GLY A 5 9.17 -17.91 -1.05
C GLY A 5 8.62 -19.31 -0.80
N LEU A 6 9.23 -20.05 0.14
CA LEU A 6 8.69 -21.34 0.60
C LEU A 6 7.26 -21.11 1.11
N GLY A 7 6.27 -21.63 0.38
CA GLY A 7 4.85 -21.42 0.64
C GLY A 7 4.18 -20.30 -0.17
N ALA A 8 4.83 -19.77 -1.22
CA ALA A 8 4.17 -18.86 -2.15
C ALA A 8 2.98 -19.58 -2.80
N ASN A 9 1.77 -19.18 -2.43
CA ASN A 9 0.56 -19.59 -3.13
C ASN A 9 0.76 -19.28 -4.63
N PRO A 10 0.22 -20.12 -5.53
CA PRO A 10 0.32 -19.83 -6.95
C PRO A 10 -0.20 -18.42 -7.26
N PRO A 11 0.25 -17.77 -8.35
CA PRO A 11 -0.14 -16.39 -8.67
C PRO A 11 -1.66 -16.19 -8.78
N GLU A 12 -2.39 -17.26 -9.13
CA GLU A 12 -3.86 -17.34 -9.11
C GLU A 12 -4.50 -17.09 -7.73
N ASP A 13 -3.74 -17.21 -6.64
CA ASP A 13 -4.22 -16.99 -5.28
C ASP A 13 -3.82 -15.62 -4.71
N VAL A 14 -2.62 -15.08 -5.02
CA VAL A 14 -2.14 -13.79 -4.46
C VAL A 14 -1.15 -13.03 -5.39
N LEU A 15 -1.39 -11.73 -5.61
CA LEU A 15 -0.47 -10.79 -6.27
C LEU A 15 0.16 -9.81 -5.26
N TYR A 16 1.48 -9.57 -5.38
CA TYR A 16 2.26 -8.75 -4.44
C TYR A 16 3.00 -7.57 -5.10
N PRO A 17 2.34 -6.50 -5.56
CA PRO A 17 3.06 -5.32 -6.02
C PRO A 17 3.87 -4.69 -4.88
N VAL A 18 5.15 -4.43 -5.12
CA VAL A 18 6.06 -3.81 -4.15
C VAL A 18 6.68 -2.57 -4.75
N THR A 19 6.76 -1.49 -3.97
CA THR A 19 7.57 -0.32 -4.32
C THR A 19 8.38 0.17 -3.13
N ALA A 20 9.61 0.59 -3.39
CA ALA A 20 10.45 1.34 -2.46
C ALA A 20 10.75 2.75 -2.99
N VAL A 21 10.05 3.17 -4.07
CA VAL A 21 10.27 4.46 -4.73
C VAL A 21 8.97 5.22 -5.00
N ASP A 22 9.07 6.55 -5.06
CA ASP A 22 8.02 7.47 -5.49
C ASP A 22 7.87 7.52 -7.03
N ALA A 23 6.89 8.30 -7.51
CA ALA A 23 6.60 8.52 -8.92
C ALA A 23 7.76 9.17 -9.71
N ARG A 24 8.77 9.70 -9.02
CA ARG A 24 9.97 10.30 -9.60
C ARG A 24 11.18 9.36 -9.50
N GLY A 25 10.98 8.13 -9.03
CA GLY A 25 12.03 7.12 -8.85
C GLY A 25 12.94 7.35 -7.65
N LYS A 26 12.58 8.26 -6.74
CA LYS A 26 13.34 8.49 -5.49
C LYS A 26 12.91 7.48 -4.43
N ALA A 27 13.84 7.06 -3.57
CA ALA A 27 13.52 6.20 -2.44
C ALA A 27 12.41 6.81 -1.56
N LEU A 28 11.52 5.96 -1.04
CA LEU A 28 10.53 6.36 -0.04
C LEU A 28 11.21 6.52 1.31
N ARG A 29 11.14 7.72 1.88
CA ARG A 29 11.87 8.11 3.09
C ARG A 29 10.94 8.58 4.20
N SER A 30 11.25 8.22 5.44
CA SER A 30 10.44 8.54 6.62
C SER A 30 10.35 10.03 6.98
N ASP A 31 11.20 10.87 6.38
CA ASP A 31 11.21 12.33 6.56
C ASP A 31 10.30 13.09 5.58
N GLU A 32 9.57 12.37 4.73
CA GLU A 32 8.63 12.93 3.75
C GLU A 32 7.23 12.33 3.91
N ASP A 33 6.23 13.10 3.48
CA ASP A 33 4.84 12.67 3.46
C ASP A 33 4.45 12.22 2.05
N TYR A 34 3.70 11.12 1.95
CA TYR A 34 3.27 10.56 0.68
C TYR A 34 1.77 10.29 0.64
N VAL A 35 1.24 10.28 -0.58
CA VAL A 35 -0.10 9.81 -0.91
C VAL A 35 -0.03 8.74 -2.00
N LEU A 36 -0.76 7.65 -1.76
CA LEU A 36 -1.10 6.66 -2.77
C LEU A 36 -2.57 6.85 -3.13
N HIS A 37 -2.81 7.50 -4.27
CA HIS A 37 -4.14 7.81 -4.78
C HIS A 37 -4.59 6.75 -5.79
N PHE A 38 -5.70 6.09 -5.51
CA PHE A 38 -6.38 5.22 -6.46
C PHE A 38 -7.60 5.92 -7.03
N ASP A 39 -7.64 6.11 -8.34
CA ASP A 39 -8.90 6.40 -9.03
C ASP A 39 -9.92 5.29 -8.76
N LYS A 40 -11.21 5.61 -8.81
CA LYS A 40 -12.30 4.65 -8.53
C LYS A 40 -12.19 3.37 -9.36
N ASP A 41 -11.82 3.49 -10.62
CA ASP A 41 -11.63 2.38 -11.56
C ASP A 41 -10.25 1.69 -11.42
N GLN A 42 -9.34 2.27 -10.66
CA GLN A 42 -8.00 1.73 -10.36
C GLN A 42 -7.89 1.09 -8.98
N LEU A 43 -8.96 1.08 -8.16
CA LEU A 43 -8.98 0.40 -6.86
C LEU A 43 -8.47 -1.06 -6.97
N PRO A 44 -7.70 -1.56 -5.98
CA PRO A 44 -7.06 -2.87 -6.09
C PRO A 44 -8.07 -3.98 -6.41
N PRO A 45 -7.93 -4.66 -7.56
CA PRO A 45 -8.95 -5.59 -8.05
C PRO A 45 -8.81 -6.96 -7.38
N ALA A 46 -9.35 -7.10 -6.17
CA ALA A 46 -9.41 -8.37 -5.43
C ALA A 46 -10.87 -8.82 -5.23
N ASN A 47 -11.12 -10.13 -5.31
CA ASN A 47 -12.44 -10.73 -5.05
C ASN A 47 -12.71 -10.86 -3.54
N ALA A 48 -11.68 -11.12 -2.74
CA ALA A 48 -11.83 -11.25 -1.29
C ALA A 48 -11.52 -9.92 -0.57
N PHE A 49 -10.25 -9.52 -0.54
CA PHE A 49 -9.79 -8.27 0.05
C PHE A 49 -8.39 -7.92 -0.44
N TRP A 50 -7.94 -6.71 -0.15
CA TRP A 50 -6.55 -6.31 -0.34
C TRP A 50 -5.98 -5.73 0.95
N SER A 51 -4.65 -5.73 1.07
CA SER A 51 -3.95 -5.03 2.14
C SER A 51 -2.71 -4.29 1.62
N LEU A 52 -2.44 -3.12 2.18
CA LEU A 52 -1.20 -2.38 2.01
C LEU A 52 -0.41 -2.44 3.31
N ILE A 53 0.79 -3.01 3.24
CA ILE A 53 1.69 -3.19 4.38
C ILE A 53 2.92 -2.32 4.16
N LEU A 54 3.38 -1.65 5.22
CA LEU A 54 4.64 -0.93 5.22
C LEU A 54 5.71 -1.76 5.94
N TYR A 55 6.87 -1.88 5.29
CA TYR A 55 8.06 -2.49 5.86
C TYR A 55 9.19 -1.46 5.96
N ASP A 56 9.93 -1.47 7.05
CA ASP A 56 11.13 -0.65 7.21
C ASP A 56 12.30 -1.17 6.33
N ALA A 57 13.43 -0.44 6.35
CA ALA A 57 14.64 -0.82 5.63
C ALA A 57 15.23 -2.19 6.04
N ARG A 58 14.83 -2.76 7.19
CA ARG A 58 15.23 -4.09 7.67
C ARG A 58 14.20 -5.18 7.32
N GLN A 59 13.17 -4.83 6.54
CA GLN A 59 12.02 -5.68 6.21
C GLN A 59 11.19 -6.09 7.44
N GLY A 60 11.29 -5.33 8.54
CA GLY A 60 10.44 -5.45 9.72
C GLY A 60 9.16 -4.64 9.59
N LEU A 61 8.16 -4.96 10.41
CA LEU A 61 7.01 -4.07 10.60
C LEU A 61 7.48 -2.85 11.39
N ALA A 62 7.20 -1.65 10.88
CA ALA A 62 7.64 -0.42 11.51
C ALA A 62 6.80 -0.11 12.75
N ASP A 63 7.44 -0.12 13.92
CA ASP A 63 6.82 0.34 15.17
C ASP A 63 6.21 1.73 14.99
N ASN A 64 4.95 1.89 15.42
CA ASN A 64 4.24 3.15 15.29
C ASN A 64 3.25 3.37 16.45
N PRO A 65 2.91 4.63 16.77
CA PRO A 65 2.15 4.98 17.98
C PRO A 65 0.72 4.45 18.05
N ILE A 66 0.18 3.90 16.95
CA ILE A 66 -1.21 3.43 16.86
C ILE A 66 -1.33 1.93 16.56
N ASP A 67 -0.21 1.19 16.62
CA ASP A 67 -0.14 -0.24 16.32
C ASP A 67 -0.80 -0.62 14.97
N ARG A 68 -0.68 0.27 13.96
CA ARG A 68 -1.21 0.05 12.62
C ARG A 68 -0.08 -0.28 11.65
N TYR A 69 0.03 -1.55 11.31
CA TYR A 69 1.08 -2.07 10.42
C TYR A 69 0.59 -2.34 8.99
N ALA A 70 -0.73 -2.25 8.78
CA ALA A 70 -1.36 -2.41 7.48
C ALA A 70 -2.67 -1.63 7.40
N LEU A 71 -3.07 -1.26 6.18
CA LEU A 71 -4.45 -0.91 5.84
C LEU A 71 -5.05 -2.03 5.00
N ARG A 72 -6.30 -2.38 5.27
CA ARG A 72 -7.03 -3.43 4.57
C ARG A 72 -8.30 -2.85 3.96
N SER A 73 -8.76 -3.43 2.86
CA SER A 73 -10.03 -3.06 2.24
C SER A 73 -11.26 -3.26 3.16
N THR A 74 -11.09 -4.03 4.24
CA THR A 74 -12.10 -4.30 5.27
C THR A 74 -12.06 -3.34 6.45
N ASP A 75 -11.03 -2.49 6.54
CA ASP A 75 -10.96 -1.45 7.56
C ASP A 75 -12.01 -0.35 7.23
N PRO A 76 -12.40 0.51 8.19
CA PRO A 76 -13.35 1.60 7.94
C PRO A 76 -12.70 2.76 7.15
N LEU A 77 -12.28 2.46 5.91
CA LEU A 77 -11.69 3.40 4.99
C LEU A 77 -12.69 4.48 4.58
N VAL A 78 -12.21 5.71 4.43
CA VAL A 78 -13.00 6.86 3.97
C VAL A 78 -12.68 7.09 2.50
N TYR A 79 -13.66 6.85 1.64
CA TYR A 79 -13.54 7.13 0.21
C TYR A 79 -13.85 8.60 -0.08
N ASN A 80 -13.24 9.12 -1.13
CA ASN A 80 -13.53 10.44 -1.66
C ASN A 80 -14.91 10.48 -2.32
N ALA A 81 -15.44 11.69 -2.56
CA ALA A 81 -16.78 11.87 -3.12
C ALA A 81 -16.94 11.31 -4.54
N ASP A 82 -15.85 11.22 -5.30
CA ASP A 82 -15.79 10.61 -6.64
C ASP A 82 -15.62 9.07 -6.60
N GLY A 83 -15.48 8.49 -5.41
CA GLY A 83 -15.24 7.07 -5.19
C GLY A 83 -13.77 6.65 -5.27
N SER A 84 -12.83 7.61 -5.43
CA SER A 84 -11.39 7.36 -5.29
C SER A 84 -11.01 7.09 -3.83
N LEU A 85 -9.79 6.57 -3.64
CA LEU A 85 -9.22 6.29 -2.33
C LEU A 85 -7.82 6.89 -2.22
N ASP A 86 -7.64 7.77 -1.23
CA ASP A 86 -6.33 8.25 -0.82
C ASP A 86 -5.84 7.47 0.39
N ILE A 87 -4.65 6.87 0.28
CA ILE A 87 -3.90 6.33 1.41
C ILE A 87 -2.75 7.29 1.72
N TYR A 88 -2.69 7.77 2.96
CA TYR A 88 -1.65 8.69 3.41
C TYR A 88 -0.54 7.89 4.10
N ILE A 89 0.70 8.04 3.65
CA ILE A 89 1.88 7.37 4.22
C ILE A 89 2.81 8.43 4.76
N GLN A 90 2.88 8.55 6.08
CA GLN A 90 3.67 9.58 6.76
C GLN A 90 3.95 9.16 8.21
N ARG A 91 5.04 9.64 8.78
CA ARG A 91 5.43 9.31 10.17
C ARG A 91 4.50 9.94 11.19
N ASP A 92 4.19 11.21 10.98
CA ASP A 92 3.40 12.02 11.90
C ASP A 92 1.91 11.92 11.55
N PRO A 93 0.99 12.01 12.52
CA PRO A 93 -0.43 11.85 12.24
C PRO A 93 -0.95 12.99 11.35
N PRO A 94 -1.62 12.68 10.22
CA PRO A 94 -2.21 13.72 9.39
C PRO A 94 -3.42 14.34 10.10
N ARG A 95 -4.02 15.35 9.45
CA ARG A 95 -5.28 15.96 9.90
C ARG A 95 -6.32 14.89 10.20
N LYS A 96 -7.13 15.09 11.24
CA LYS A 96 -8.12 14.11 11.74
C LYS A 96 -8.98 13.44 10.65
N ALA A 97 -9.37 14.19 9.62
CA ALA A 97 -10.16 13.68 8.49
C ALA A 97 -9.44 12.60 7.64
N ARG A 98 -8.10 12.58 7.64
CA ARG A 98 -7.24 11.67 6.85
C ARG A 98 -6.80 10.43 7.64
N GLN A 99 -6.94 10.43 8.96
CA GLN A 99 -6.39 9.38 9.84
C GLN A 99 -7.03 8.00 9.63
N ALA A 100 -8.24 7.93 9.09
CA ALA A 100 -8.86 6.65 8.72
C ALA A 100 -8.04 5.88 7.67
N ASN A 101 -7.43 6.59 6.72
CA ASN A 101 -6.65 6.01 5.64
C ASN A 101 -5.14 6.24 5.81
N TRP A 102 -4.71 6.54 7.02
CA TRP A 102 -3.30 6.79 7.33
C TRP A 102 -2.57 5.50 7.65
N LEU A 103 -1.42 5.28 7.01
CA LEU A 103 -0.46 4.23 7.31
C LEU A 103 0.82 4.88 7.89
N PRO A 104 1.13 4.69 9.17
CA PRO A 104 2.30 5.30 9.79
C PRO A 104 3.61 4.80 9.17
N ALA A 105 4.45 5.73 8.73
CA ALA A 105 5.82 5.44 8.29
C ALA A 105 6.76 5.29 9.51
N PRO A 106 7.94 4.65 9.35
CA PRO A 106 8.93 4.54 10.42
C PRO A 106 9.37 5.92 10.92
N GLN A 107 10.01 5.98 12.08
CA GLN A 107 10.51 7.26 12.61
C GLN A 107 11.67 7.84 11.78
N GLN A 108 12.42 6.97 11.10
CA GLN A 108 13.64 7.31 10.37
C GLN A 108 13.94 6.26 9.29
N GLY A 109 14.74 6.66 8.30
CA GLY A 109 15.24 5.79 7.24
C GLY A 109 14.23 5.54 6.13
N ASP A 110 14.57 4.61 5.25
CA ASP A 110 13.78 4.29 4.08
C ASP A 110 12.76 3.19 4.40
N PHE A 111 11.71 3.09 3.59
CA PHE A 111 10.69 2.06 3.72
C PHE A 111 10.23 1.54 2.35
N MET A 112 9.49 0.43 2.38
CA MET A 112 8.85 -0.13 1.20
C MET A 112 7.39 -0.44 1.49
N LEU A 113 6.57 -0.34 0.46
CA LEU A 113 5.16 -0.68 0.49
C LEU A 113 4.94 -2.00 -0.25
N ASN A 114 4.15 -2.87 0.35
CA ASN A 114 3.76 -4.17 -0.19
C ASN A 114 2.23 -4.22 -0.25
N LEU A 115 1.68 -4.10 -1.46
CA LEU A 115 0.27 -4.29 -1.70
C LEU A 115 0.01 -5.79 -1.93
N ARG A 116 -1.05 -6.32 -1.35
CA ARG A 116 -1.43 -7.73 -1.46
C ARG A 116 -2.85 -7.81 -1.95
N LEU A 117 -3.08 -8.52 -3.04
CA LEU A 117 -4.43 -8.81 -3.54
C LEU A 117 -4.73 -10.28 -3.22
N TYR A 118 -5.74 -10.52 -2.39
CA TYR A 118 -6.17 -11.87 -2.05
C TYR A 118 -7.30 -12.28 -2.99
N TRP A 119 -7.09 -13.36 -3.74
CA TRP A 119 -7.95 -13.76 -4.85
C TRP A 119 -8.10 -12.62 -5.88
N PRO A 120 -7.00 -12.21 -6.56
CA PRO A 120 -7.03 -11.12 -7.53
C PRO A 120 -8.01 -11.42 -8.68
N ARG A 121 -8.62 -10.38 -9.24
CA ARG A 121 -9.42 -10.47 -10.47
C ARG A 121 -8.49 -10.59 -11.68
N ASP A 122 -9.01 -11.18 -12.76
CA ASP A 122 -8.28 -11.44 -14.01
C ASP A 122 -7.52 -10.21 -14.55
N ILE A 123 -8.09 -9.01 -14.44
CA ILE A 123 -7.40 -7.78 -14.89
C ILE A 123 -6.03 -7.55 -14.22
N ALA A 124 -5.85 -7.97 -12.96
CA ALA A 124 -4.55 -7.93 -12.29
C ALA A 124 -3.67 -9.13 -12.63
N LEU A 125 -4.25 -10.32 -12.85
CA LEU A 125 -3.50 -11.53 -13.23
C LEU A 125 -2.92 -11.42 -14.65
N ASP A 126 -3.67 -10.80 -15.56
CA ASP A 126 -3.29 -10.61 -16.96
C ASP A 126 -2.29 -9.44 -17.15
N GLY A 127 -1.91 -8.75 -16.06
CA GLY A 127 -1.00 -7.60 -16.10
C GLY A 127 -1.61 -6.31 -16.66
N ASN A 128 -2.94 -6.28 -16.87
CA ASN A 128 -3.68 -5.11 -17.36
C ASN A 128 -3.99 -4.09 -16.26
N TRP A 129 -3.60 -4.37 -15.03
CA TRP A 129 -3.69 -3.48 -13.90
C TRP A 129 -2.36 -3.41 -13.15
N ALA A 130 -1.97 -2.21 -12.77
CA ALA A 130 -0.86 -1.94 -11.88
C ALA A 130 -1.31 -0.88 -10.86
N PRO A 131 -0.82 -0.93 -9.61
CA PRO A 131 -1.09 0.13 -8.67
C PRO A 131 -0.52 1.46 -9.17
N PRO A 132 -1.20 2.58 -8.87
CA PRO A 132 -0.69 3.91 -9.17
C PRO A 132 0.62 4.17 -8.43
N ALA A 133 1.43 5.08 -8.97
CA ALA A 133 2.67 5.48 -8.33
C ALA A 133 2.40 6.28 -7.05
N VAL A 134 3.22 6.05 -6.03
CA VAL A 134 3.23 6.82 -4.78
C VAL A 134 3.77 8.22 -5.09
N ARG A 135 3.13 9.26 -4.56
CA ARG A 135 3.55 10.67 -4.76
C ARG A 135 3.82 11.31 -3.42
N GLU A 136 4.71 12.30 -3.37
CA GLU A 136 4.79 13.19 -2.21
C GLU A 136 3.46 13.96 -2.08
N ASP A 137 2.94 14.08 -0.85
CA ASP A 137 1.68 14.77 -0.49
C ASP A 137 1.89 16.28 -0.24
#